data_AF-D8FL23-F1
#
_entry.id   AF-D8FL23-F1
#
_cell.length_a   1.000
_cell.length_b   1.000
_cell.length_c   1.000
_cell.angle_alpha   90.00
_cell.angle_beta   90.00
_cell.angle_gamma   90.00
#
_symmetry.space_group_name_H-M   'P 1'
#
loop_
_entity.id
_entity.type
_entity.pdbx_description
1 polymer ?
#
loop_
_entity_poly.entity_id
_entity_poly.type
_entity_poly.pdbx_seq_one_letter_code
_entity_poly.pdbx_strand_id
1 'polypeptide(L)'
;MKIAVIGAGPSGMMAAFAAASNHDVTIFEKNEKLGKKLYITGKGRCNLTNNVDASDFFKNVISNKKFVYSSIYSLDPFMTMDLFNSYGLQLKVERGNRVFPMSDKASDVIKTYEKMLKDRNVKIFLNTLCKTIDKKINLLLMVSIVLIKLL
;
A
#
# COMPACT_ATOMS: atom_id res chain seq x y z
N MET A 1 4.72 -15.40 -15.08
CA MET A 1 6.03 -15.28 -14.37
C MET A 1 5.79 -15.41 -12.87
N LYS A 2 6.80 -15.84 -12.10
CA LYS A 2 6.74 -15.84 -10.63
C LYS A 2 7.39 -14.57 -10.09
N ILE A 3 6.72 -13.89 -9.17
CA ILE A 3 7.19 -12.64 -8.56
C ILE A 3 7.23 -12.79 -7.05
N ALA A 4 8.38 -12.46 -6.46
CA ALA A 4 8.54 -12.36 -5.01
C ALA A 4 8.50 -10.89 -4.58
N VAL A 5 7.66 -10.57 -3.61
CA VAL A 5 7.60 -9.25 -2.98
C VAL A 5 8.14 -9.36 -1.55
N ILE A 6 9.14 -8.55 -1.23
CA ILE A 6 9.79 -8.57 0.09
C ILE A 6 9.23 -7.44 0.94
N GLY A 7 8.48 -7.79 1.97
CA GLY A 7 7.80 -6.88 2.89
C GLY A 7 6.31 -6.71 2.57
N ALA A 8 5.46 -6.83 3.58
CA ALA A 8 4.02 -6.61 3.53
C ALA A 8 3.61 -5.29 4.19
N GLY A 9 4.39 -4.23 3.91
CA GLY A 9 3.95 -2.86 4.12
C GLY A 9 2.86 -2.47 3.11
N PRO A 10 2.32 -1.24 3.17
CA PRO A 10 1.30 -0.81 2.21
C PRO A 10 1.80 -0.87 0.77
N SER A 11 3.09 -0.59 0.56
CA SER A 11 3.73 -0.59 -0.74
C SER A 11 3.83 -2.01 -1.31
N GLY A 12 4.32 -2.95 -0.51
CA GLY A 12 4.43 -4.36 -0.92
C GLY A 12 3.08 -5.01 -1.16
N MET A 13 2.08 -4.72 -0.31
CA MET A 13 0.72 -5.25 -0.50
C MET A 13 0.08 -4.70 -1.78
N MET A 14 0.17 -3.39 -2.03
CA MET A 14 -0.34 -2.81 -3.29
C MET A 14 0.43 -3.34 -4.51
N ALA A 15 1.75 -3.49 -4.40
CA ALA A 15 2.57 -4.01 -5.47
C ALA A 15 2.20 -5.44 -5.84
N ALA A 16 2.02 -6.29 -4.83
CA ALA A 16 1.61 -7.66 -5.03
C ALA A 16 0.21 -7.75 -5.64
N PHE A 17 -0.73 -6.94 -5.15
CA PHE A 17 -2.10 -6.87 -5.69
C PHE A 17 -2.10 -6.53 -7.19
N ALA A 18 -1.36 -5.48 -7.59
CA ALA A 18 -1.29 -5.07 -8.99
C ALA A 18 -0.63 -6.16 -9.87
N ALA A 19 0.52 -6.68 -9.44
CA ALA A 19 1.27 -7.69 -10.19
C ALA A 19 0.50 -9.02 -10.34
N ALA A 20 -0.32 -9.39 -9.36
CA ALA A 20 -1.09 -10.63 -9.35
C ALA A 20 -2.23 -10.66 -10.39
N SER A 21 -2.47 -9.56 -11.09
CA SER A 21 -3.39 -9.55 -12.23
C SER A 21 -2.92 -10.45 -13.37
N ASN A 22 -1.60 -10.65 -13.53
CA ASN A 22 -1.02 -11.39 -14.66
C ASN A 22 0.07 -12.39 -14.25
N HIS A 23 0.40 -12.48 -12.96
CA HIS A 23 1.57 -13.19 -12.48
C HIS A 23 1.30 -13.95 -11.19
N ASP A 24 2.09 -14.99 -10.93
CA ASP A 24 2.06 -15.73 -9.66
C ASP A 24 2.88 -14.96 -8.63
N VAL A 25 2.21 -14.35 -7.65
CA VAL A 25 2.87 -13.48 -6.68
C VAL A 25 2.94 -14.14 -5.30
N THR A 26 4.09 -14.00 -4.65
CA THR A 26 4.31 -14.40 -3.26
C THR A 26 4.91 -13.24 -2.46
N ILE A 27 4.34 -12.92 -1.31
CA ILE A 27 4.87 -11.93 -0.36
C ILE A 27 5.61 -12.65 0.76
N PHE A 28 6.79 -12.16 1.12
CA PHE A 28 7.55 -12.57 2.31
C PHE A 28 7.64 -11.41 3.30
N GLU A 29 7.08 -11.57 4.50
CA GLU A 29 7.06 -10.57 5.57
C GLU A 29 7.78 -11.10 6.81
N LYS A 30 8.66 -10.28 7.38
CA LYS A 30 9.46 -10.67 8.55
C LYS A 30 8.64 -10.77 9.84
N ASN A 31 7.54 -10.02 9.94
CA ASN A 31 6.69 -9.97 11.13
C ASN A 31 5.62 -11.06 11.11
N GLU A 32 4.97 -11.22 12.25
CA GLU A 32 3.87 -12.16 12.50
C GLU A 32 2.53 -11.72 11.87
N LYS A 33 2.46 -10.49 11.35
CA LYS A 33 1.28 -9.88 10.73
C LYS A 33 1.67 -8.90 9.62
N LEU A 34 0.79 -8.72 8.65
CA LEU A 34 0.92 -7.70 7.61
C LEU A 34 0.75 -6.30 8.20
N GLY A 35 1.33 -5.29 7.54
CA GLY A 35 1.00 -3.89 7.82
C GLY A 35 1.28 -3.43 9.26
N LYS A 36 2.21 -4.06 10.00
CA LYS A 36 2.47 -3.71 11.42
C LYS A 36 2.77 -2.21 11.64
N LYS A 37 3.49 -1.59 10.70
CA LYS A 37 3.71 -0.12 10.71
C LYS A 37 2.45 0.66 10.30
N LEU A 38 1.68 0.17 9.34
CA LEU A 38 0.40 0.77 8.94
C LEU A 38 -0.59 0.80 10.13
N TYR A 39 -0.62 -0.27 10.93
CA TYR A 39 -1.48 -0.39 12.10
C TYR A 39 -1.32 0.76 13.10
N ILE A 40 -0.09 1.20 13.37
CA ILE A 40 0.17 2.24 14.39
C ILE A 40 -0.05 3.67 13.87
N THR A 41 -0.36 3.85 12.59
CA THR A 41 -0.42 5.17 11.97
C THR A 41 -1.74 5.87 12.22
N GLY A 42 -1.74 7.20 12.20
CA GLY A 42 -2.94 7.97 12.56
C GLY A 42 -3.48 7.64 13.95
N LYS A 43 -2.61 7.24 14.89
CA LYS A 43 -2.95 6.75 16.24
C LYS A 43 -3.84 5.49 16.24
N GLY A 44 -3.51 4.52 15.38
CA GLY A 44 -4.31 3.29 15.27
C GLY A 44 -5.46 3.36 14.27
N ARG A 45 -5.68 4.53 13.64
CA ARG A 45 -6.80 4.77 12.72
C ARG A 45 -6.44 4.61 11.26
N CYS A 46 -5.15 4.68 10.93
CA CYS A 46 -4.59 4.72 9.57
C CYS A 46 -5.05 5.94 8.75
N ASN A 47 -4.16 6.93 8.62
CA ASN A 47 -4.30 7.97 7.60
C ASN A 47 -3.94 7.34 6.24
N LEU A 48 -4.95 6.92 5.49
CA LEU A 48 -4.81 6.09 4.28
C LEU A 48 -4.18 6.89 3.12
N THR A 49 -4.69 8.09 2.88
CA THR A 49 -4.27 8.98 1.79
C THR A 49 -4.69 10.43 2.09
N ASN A 50 -4.53 11.35 1.14
CA ASN A 50 -4.96 12.74 1.24
C ASN A 50 -5.94 13.10 0.11
N ASN A 51 -7.11 13.63 0.45
CA ASN A 51 -8.18 14.01 -0.48
C ASN A 51 -7.84 15.31 -1.22
N VAL A 52 -6.86 15.26 -2.09
CA VAL A 52 -6.38 16.35 -2.94
C VAL A 52 -6.07 15.81 -4.32
N ASP A 53 -6.11 16.67 -5.33
CA ASP A 53 -5.68 16.29 -6.67
C ASP A 53 -4.17 15.99 -6.71
N ALA A 54 -3.73 15.33 -7.79
CA ALA A 54 -2.32 14.98 -7.97
C ALA A 54 -1.40 16.21 -7.95
N SER A 55 -1.85 17.36 -8.44
CA SER A 55 -1.05 18.59 -8.51
C SER A 55 -0.76 19.18 -7.12
N ASP A 56 -1.76 19.19 -6.25
CA ASP A 56 -1.71 19.61 -4.86
C ASP A 56 -0.96 18.60 -4.00
N PHE A 57 -1.11 17.31 -4.30
CA PHE A 57 -0.32 16.26 -3.67
C PHE A 57 1.19 16.53 -3.80
N PHE A 58 1.66 16.91 -5.00
CA PHE A 58 3.08 17.21 -5.21
C PHE A 58 3.56 18.43 -4.42
N LYS A 59 2.68 19.31 -3.94
CA LYS A 59 3.08 20.41 -3.04
C LYS A 59 3.59 19.87 -1.70
N ASN A 60 3.06 18.73 -1.25
CA ASN A 60 3.42 18.08 0.01
C ASN A 60 4.62 17.10 -0.09
N VAL A 61 5.08 16.80 -1.31
CA VAL A 61 6.25 15.93 -1.51
C VAL A 61 7.54 16.74 -1.36
N ILE A 62 8.26 16.56 -0.25
CA ILE A 62 9.41 17.42 0.11
C ILE A 62 10.62 17.23 -0.81
N SER A 63 10.87 16.00 -1.28
CA SER A 63 12.05 15.66 -2.10
C SER A 63 11.69 14.76 -3.27
N ASN A 64 12.49 14.84 -4.33
CA ASN A 64 12.39 13.98 -5.51
C ASN A 64 10.99 13.91 -6.15
N LYS A 65 10.26 15.04 -6.22
CA LYS A 65 8.91 15.09 -6.84
C LYS A 65 8.88 14.39 -8.19
N LYS A 66 9.84 14.70 -9.08
CA LYS A 66 10.01 14.10 -10.42
C LYS A 66 10.01 12.57 -10.42
N PHE A 67 10.60 11.95 -9.40
CA PHE A 67 10.67 10.48 -9.28
C PHE A 67 9.29 9.86 -9.07
N VAL A 68 8.41 10.56 -8.35
CA VAL A 68 7.09 10.04 -7.96
C VAL A 68 5.97 10.43 -8.94
N TYR A 69 6.26 11.28 -9.94
CA TYR A 69 5.26 11.76 -10.90
C TYR A 69 4.48 10.61 -11.56
N SER A 70 5.19 9.67 -12.18
CA SER A 70 4.56 8.56 -12.91
C SER A 70 3.72 7.68 -11.98
N SER A 71 4.23 7.40 -10.77
CA SER A 71 3.51 6.60 -9.78
C SER A 71 2.20 7.25 -9.36
N ILE A 72 2.21 8.55 -9.07
CA ILE A 72 1.02 9.26 -8.58
C ILE A 72 -0.02 9.44 -9.66
N TYR A 73 0.35 9.68 -10.92
CA TYR A 73 -0.62 9.72 -12.02
C TYR A 73 -1.15 8.34 -12.42
N SER A 74 -0.44 7.25 -12.08
CA SER A 74 -0.92 5.89 -12.33
C SER A 74 -1.89 5.40 -11.26
N LEU A 75 -1.76 5.91 -10.04
CA LEU A 75 -2.65 5.63 -8.91
C LEU A 75 -2.68 6.85 -7.99
N ASP A 76 -3.59 7.76 -8.28
CA ASP A 76 -3.72 9.01 -7.53
C ASP A 76 -4.50 8.80 -6.22
N PRO A 77 -4.62 9.83 -5.35
CA PRO A 77 -5.36 9.70 -4.12
C PRO A 77 -6.85 9.34 -4.28
N PHE A 78 -7.52 9.84 -5.32
CA PHE A 78 -8.93 9.54 -5.58
C PHE A 78 -9.10 8.10 -6.06
N MET A 79 -8.28 7.65 -7.01
CA MET A 79 -8.25 6.25 -7.45
C MET A 79 -7.94 5.30 -6.28
N THR A 80 -7.08 5.73 -5.35
CA THR A 80 -6.82 4.97 -4.12
C THR A 80 -8.10 4.89 -3.26
N MET A 81 -8.80 5.99 -3.04
CA MET A 81 -10.06 5.99 -2.27
C MET A 81 -11.11 5.10 -2.92
N ASP A 82 -11.30 5.21 -4.23
CA ASP A 82 -12.26 4.42 -5.00
C ASP A 82 -11.94 2.93 -4.94
N LEU A 83 -10.67 2.56 -5.05
CA LEU A 83 -10.23 1.18 -4.91
C LEU A 83 -10.60 0.61 -3.54
N PHE A 84 -10.34 1.32 -2.44
CA PHE A 84 -10.68 0.82 -1.11
C PHE A 84 -12.21 0.78 -0.88
N ASN A 85 -12.95 1.77 -1.36
CA ASN A 85 -14.41 1.77 -1.34
C ASN A 85 -14.97 0.57 -2.12
N SER A 86 -14.40 0.24 -3.28
CA SER A 86 -14.83 -0.90 -4.11
C SER A 86 -14.66 -2.26 -3.42
N TYR A 87 -13.73 -2.36 -2.47
CA TYR A 87 -13.56 -3.55 -1.62
C TYR A 87 -14.40 -3.53 -0.34
N GLY A 88 -15.21 -2.49 -0.13
CA GLY A 88 -16.15 -2.35 0.97
C GLY A 88 -15.63 -1.54 2.16
N LEU A 89 -14.47 -0.88 2.05
CA LEU A 89 -13.96 -0.02 3.11
C LEU A 89 -14.45 1.41 2.90
N GLN A 90 -15.50 1.80 3.61
CA GLN A 90 -15.98 3.17 3.61
C GLN A 90 -14.96 4.12 4.24
N LEU A 91 -14.75 5.27 3.61
CA LEU A 91 -13.77 6.28 4.02
C LEU A 91 -14.45 7.60 4.41
N LYS A 92 -13.78 8.37 5.27
CA LYS A 92 -14.12 9.75 5.62
C LYS A 92 -12.94 10.67 5.44
N VAL A 93 -13.25 11.92 5.10
CA VAL A 93 -12.27 13.01 5.01
C VAL A 93 -12.36 13.84 6.30
N GLU A 94 -11.22 14.05 6.94
CA GLU A 94 -11.07 14.91 8.12
C GLU A 94 -10.28 16.19 7.77
N ARG A 95 -10.11 17.06 8.77
CA ARG A 95 -9.28 18.28 8.68
C ARG A 95 -7.93 18.00 8.02
N GLY A 96 -7.53 18.89 7.12
CA GLY A 96 -6.29 18.78 6.34
C GLY A 96 -6.37 17.75 5.21
N ASN A 97 -7.58 17.46 4.73
CA ASN A 97 -7.87 16.48 3.68
C ASN A 97 -7.38 15.07 4.02
N ARG A 98 -7.20 14.74 5.30
CA ARG A 98 -6.72 13.42 5.72
C ARG A 98 -7.83 12.40 5.57
N VAL A 99 -7.52 11.23 5.03
CA VAL A 99 -8.51 10.19 4.74
C VAL A 99 -8.35 9.04 5.72
N PHE A 100 -9.43 8.69 6.41
CA PHE A 100 -9.48 7.62 7.40
C PHE A 100 -10.60 6.62 7.04
N PRO A 101 -10.52 5.35 7.49
CA PRO A 101 -11.66 4.46 7.48
C PRO A 101 -12.78 5.02 8.36
N MET A 102 -14.03 4.81 7.96
CA MET A 102 -15.20 5.23 8.75
C MET A 102 -15.16 4.70 10.19
N SER A 103 -14.63 3.49 10.36
CA SER A 103 -14.51 2.80 11.65
C SER A 103 -13.42 3.33 12.58
N ASP A 104 -12.56 4.26 12.11
CA ASP A 104 -11.35 4.71 12.81
C ASP A 104 -10.37 3.58 13.19
N LYS A 105 -10.40 2.44 12.48
CA LYS A 105 -9.53 1.29 12.78
C LYS A 105 -8.60 0.97 11.62
N ALA A 106 -7.30 1.09 11.86
CA ALA A 106 -6.27 0.66 10.92
C ALA A 106 -6.35 -0.84 10.59
N SER A 107 -6.89 -1.64 11.51
CA SER A 107 -7.18 -3.06 11.27
C SER A 107 -8.09 -3.28 10.07
N ASP A 108 -9.04 -2.38 9.82
CA ASP A 108 -10.00 -2.55 8.72
C ASP A 108 -9.35 -2.22 7.38
N VAL A 109 -8.40 -1.29 7.36
CA VAL A 109 -7.52 -1.08 6.21
C VAL A 109 -6.67 -2.31 5.92
N ILE A 110 -6.05 -2.92 6.94
CA ILE A 110 -5.23 -4.13 6.78
C ILE A 110 -6.09 -5.31 6.30
N LYS A 111 -7.28 -5.52 6.89
CA LYS A 111 -8.23 -6.54 6.42
C LYS A 111 -8.65 -6.33 4.97
N THR A 112 -8.79 -5.07 4.55
CA THR A 112 -9.12 -4.74 3.17
C THR A 112 -7.98 -5.13 2.24
N TYR A 113 -6.72 -4.83 2.60
CA TYR A 113 -5.56 -5.35 1.87
C TYR A 113 -5.52 -6.88 1.84
N GLU A 114 -5.76 -7.55 2.96
CA GLU A 114 -5.81 -9.02 3.03
C GLU A 114 -6.86 -9.59 2.07
N LYS A 115 -8.05 -8.99 2.03
CA LYS A 115 -9.11 -9.34 1.09
C LYS A 115 -8.66 -9.14 -0.37
N MET A 116 -8.11 -7.97 -0.69
CA MET A 116 -7.57 -7.67 -2.03
C MET A 116 -6.53 -8.70 -2.48
N LEU A 117 -5.58 -9.06 -1.60
CA LEU A 117 -4.55 -10.06 -1.89
C LEU A 117 -5.11 -11.47 -2.05
N LYS A 118 -6.07 -11.84 -1.21
CA LYS A 118 -6.77 -13.13 -1.27
C LYS A 118 -7.57 -13.28 -2.56
N ASP A 119 -8.30 -12.24 -2.95
CA ASP A 119 -9.10 -12.23 -4.18
C ASP A 119 -8.21 -12.36 -5.45
N ARG A 120 -6.93 -12.01 -5.34
CA ARG A 120 -5.91 -12.20 -6.38
C ARG A 120 -5.04 -13.43 -6.20
N ASN A 121 -5.38 -14.34 -5.28
CA ASN A 121 -4.62 -15.56 -4.98
C ASN A 121 -3.13 -15.32 -4.65
N VAL A 122 -2.80 -14.18 -4.04
CA VAL A 122 -1.43 -13.88 -3.61
C VAL A 122 -1.06 -14.77 -2.43
N LYS A 123 0.07 -15.46 -2.52
CA LYS A 123 0.62 -16.27 -1.43
C LYS A 123 1.35 -15.37 -0.43
N ILE A 124 1.20 -15.64 0.86
CA ILE A 124 1.76 -14.81 1.92
C ILE A 124 2.51 -15.70 2.91
N PHE A 125 3.80 -15.42 3.12
CA PHE A 125 4.63 -16.04 4.13
C PHE A 125 5.01 -15.01 5.18
N LEU A 126 4.45 -15.16 6.38
CA LEU A 126 4.77 -14.37 7.57
C LEU A 126 5.99 -14.97 8.29
N ASN A 127 6.55 -14.24 9.26
CA ASN A 127 7.74 -14.66 10.03
C ASN A 127 8.93 -15.08 9.14
N THR A 128 9.04 -14.49 7.95
CA THR A 128 10.03 -14.88 6.94
C THR A 128 10.90 -13.68 6.59
N LEU A 129 12.08 -13.62 7.23
CA LEU A 129 13.07 -12.57 6.98
C LEU A 129 13.92 -12.93 5.75
N CYS A 130 13.81 -12.13 4.69
CA CYS A 130 14.75 -12.17 3.58
C CYS A 130 16.10 -11.59 4.00
N LYS A 131 17.16 -12.41 3.99
CA LYS A 131 18.53 -12.00 4.37
C LYS A 131 19.35 -11.53 3.17
N THR A 132 19.17 -12.18 2.03
CA THR A 132 19.96 -11.94 0.81
C THR A 132 19.07 -12.11 -0.42
N ILE A 133 19.42 -11.39 -1.49
CA ILE A 133 18.83 -11.54 -2.82
C ILE A 133 19.99 -11.79 -3.79
N ASP A 134 19.99 -12.94 -4.46
CA ASP A 134 20.98 -13.25 -5.49
C ASP A 134 20.60 -12.55 -6.82
N LYS A 135 21.54 -11.81 -7.41
CA LYS A 135 21.36 -11.03 -8.64
C LYS A 135 21.06 -11.88 -9.88
N LYS A 136 21.14 -13.21 -9.80
CA LYS A 136 20.61 -14.10 -10.84
C LYS A 136 19.09 -13.98 -11.00
N ILE A 137 18.39 -13.37 -10.05
CA ILE A 137 16.96 -13.09 -10.09
C ILE A 137 16.76 -11.70 -10.72
N ASN A 138 15.95 -11.62 -11.78
CA ASN A 138 15.47 -10.34 -12.31
C ASN A 138 14.71 -9.58 -11.22
N LEU A 139 15.33 -8.53 -10.67
CA LEU A 139 14.78 -7.74 -9.58
C LEU A 139 13.87 -6.65 -10.14
N LEU A 140 12.57 -6.73 -9.84
CA LEU A 140 11.63 -5.64 -10.10
C LEU A 140 11.36 -4.88 -8.78
N LEU A 141 11.86 -3.65 -8.70
CA LEU A 141 11.55 -2.73 -7.60
C LEU A 141 10.23 -2.00 -7.91
N MET A 142 9.13 -2.46 -7.31
CA MET A 142 7.88 -1.70 -7.30
C MET A 142 7.85 -0.74 -6.12
N VAL A 143 7.90 0.56 -6.42
CA VAL A 143 7.64 1.62 -5.45
C VAL A 143 6.15 1.94 -5.50
N SER A 144 5.36 1.34 -4.62
CA SER A 144 4.01 1.82 -4.34
C SER A 144 4.09 2.86 -3.23
N ILE A 145 3.70 4.10 -3.52
CA ILE A 145 3.70 5.19 -2.55
C ILE A 145 2.33 5.19 -1.89
N VAL A 146 2.26 4.60 -0.71
CA VAL A 146 1.19 4.92 0.24
C VAL A 146 1.83 5.82 1.28
N LEU A 147 1.54 7.12 1.19
CA LEU A 147 2.09 8.11 2.11
C LEU A 147 1.45 7.95 3.49
N ILE A 148 2.06 7.06 4.25
CA ILE A 148 1.78 6.87 5.68
C ILE A 148 2.37 8.02 6.52
N LYS A 149 3.06 8.99 5.92
CA LYS A 149 3.67 10.11 6.66
C LYS A 149 3.56 11.42 5.89
N LEU A 150 2.36 12.00 5.90
CA LEU A 150 2.18 13.43 5.68
C LEU A 150 1.24 13.96 6.76
N LEU A 151 1.88 14.65 7.73
CA LEU A 151 1.33 15.39 8.88
C LEU A 151 0.90 14.54 10.09
#